data_AF-A0A818NHS8-F1
#
_entry.id   AF-A0A818NHS8-F1
#
_cell.length_a   1.000
_cell.length_b   1.000
_cell.length_c   1.000
_cell.angle_alpha   90.00
_cell.angle_beta   90.00
_cell.angle_gamma   90.00
#
_symmetry.space_group_name_H-M   'P 1'
#
loop_
_entity.id
_entity.type
_entity.pdbx_description
1 polymer ?
#
loop_
_entity_poly.entity_id
_entity_poly.type
_entity_poly.pdbx_seq_one_letter_code
_entity_poly.pdbx_strand_id
1 'polypeptide(L)'
;MSTSDNQTLSYLLQHGVSLPMISILQGQYINDDDLQTMDRDDIEHLFKNEYGFTFGDRKRFWNAIKKFQSVNKKNDIIYVETQTHNETPDLYEIIDDEPTDYQLTQHYRPLSVSPLPSSPKRLSSTTVYDHFDDEIETSTVEDSSSENNDDNLRRATTSLPVYDQFAKQLRRRKGENFIFEYPVELPLFSPNVQKALEANNIQEEWSTLIKELAQWIGVKAKNPPKKCEYQAIGQTLFKLYPCTGRDGFRPWSYLCKCLTTDLRKDRLKNKKLTTEQNAN
;
A
#
# COMPACT_ATOMS: atom_id res chain seq x y z
N MET A 1 -5.00 2.21 -23.08
CA MET A 1 -5.94 1.68 -22.09
C MET A 1 -6.49 0.38 -22.64
N SER A 2 -6.34 -0.68 -21.86
CA SER A 2 -6.88 -1.99 -22.21
C SER A 2 -8.41 -1.94 -22.15
N THR A 3 -9.10 -2.87 -22.82
CA THR A 3 -10.55 -3.02 -22.69
C THR A 3 -11.00 -3.34 -21.25
N SER A 4 -10.10 -3.90 -20.42
CA SER A 4 -10.31 -4.16 -18.99
C SER A 4 -10.44 -2.86 -18.19
N ASP A 5 -9.57 -1.89 -18.47
CA ASP A 5 -9.52 -0.62 -17.73
C ASP A 5 -10.88 0.11 -17.78
N ASN A 6 -11.59 0.04 -18.91
CA ASN A 6 -12.89 0.67 -19.07
C ASN A 6 -14.00 -0.03 -18.29
N GLN A 7 -13.91 -1.35 -18.07
CA GLN A 7 -14.90 -2.10 -17.30
C GLN A 7 -14.81 -1.77 -15.81
N THR A 8 -13.59 -1.72 -15.26
CA THR A 8 -13.38 -1.39 -13.84
C THR A 8 -13.82 0.02 -13.50
N LEU A 9 -13.52 1.00 -14.36
CA LEU A 9 -13.98 2.38 -14.13
C LEU A 9 -15.51 2.50 -14.21
N SER A 10 -16.13 1.80 -15.15
CA SER A 10 -17.60 1.73 -15.25
C SER A 10 -18.22 1.09 -14.01
N TYR A 11 -17.60 0.04 -13.48
CA TYR A 11 -18.02 -0.61 -12.24
C TYR A 11 -17.94 0.35 -11.03
N LEU A 12 -16.85 1.11 -10.89
CA LEU A 12 -16.70 2.08 -9.81
C LEU A 12 -17.77 3.18 -9.87
N LEU A 13 -18.08 3.68 -11.07
CA LEU A 13 -19.18 4.63 -11.28
C LEU A 13 -20.53 4.06 -10.87
N GLN A 14 -20.84 2.83 -11.29
CA GLN A 14 -22.08 2.14 -10.93
C GLN A 14 -22.21 1.94 -9.41
N HIS A 15 -21.10 1.95 -8.68
CA HIS A 15 -21.07 1.84 -7.21
C HIS A 15 -20.91 3.19 -6.49
N GLY A 16 -21.17 4.29 -7.19
CA GLY A 16 -21.27 5.62 -6.60
C GLY A 16 -19.92 6.24 -6.25
N VAL A 17 -18.83 5.76 -6.86
CA VAL A 17 -17.56 6.49 -6.86
C VAL A 17 -17.68 7.71 -7.75
N SER A 18 -17.22 8.86 -7.27
CA SER A 18 -17.33 10.11 -8.01
C SER A 18 -16.32 10.17 -9.16
N LEU A 19 -16.70 10.85 -10.26
CA LEU A 19 -15.83 11.08 -11.42
C LEU A 19 -14.47 11.71 -11.05
N PRO A 20 -14.38 12.69 -10.11
CA PRO A 20 -13.08 13.22 -9.70
C PRO A 20 -12.15 12.16 -9.07
N MET A 21 -12.69 11.21 -8.30
CA MET A 21 -11.88 10.12 -7.74
C MET A 21 -11.35 9.20 -8.83
N ILE A 22 -12.17 8.90 -9.84
CA ILE A 22 -11.77 8.11 -11.01
C ILE A 22 -10.69 8.82 -11.84
N SER A 23 -10.82 10.12 -12.04
CA SER A 23 -9.81 10.94 -12.72
C SER A 23 -8.44 10.86 -12.01
N ILE A 24 -8.43 10.81 -10.67
CA ILE A 24 -7.19 10.63 -9.90
C ILE A 24 -6.60 9.23 -10.12
N LEU A 25 -7.41 8.17 -10.14
CA LEU A 25 -6.93 6.82 -10.45
C LEU A 25 -6.25 6.77 -11.82
N GLN A 26 -6.91 7.33 -12.83
CA GLN A 26 -6.37 7.41 -14.19
C GLN A 26 -5.09 8.25 -14.24
N GLY A 27 -5.07 9.41 -13.56
CA GLY A 27 -3.91 10.30 -13.50
C GLY A 27 -2.71 9.70 -12.78
N GLN A 28 -2.93 8.77 -11.84
CA GLN A 28 -1.86 8.03 -11.15
C GLN A 28 -1.56 6.67 -11.78
N TYR A 29 -2.15 6.36 -12.94
CA TYR A 29 -1.96 5.10 -13.66
C TYR A 29 -2.26 3.85 -12.79
N ILE A 30 -3.22 3.96 -11.88
CA ILE A 30 -3.63 2.85 -11.01
C ILE A 30 -4.46 1.86 -11.85
N ASN A 31 -3.96 0.64 -11.96
CA ASN A 31 -4.58 -0.43 -12.77
C ASN A 31 -5.44 -1.38 -11.91
N ASP A 32 -6.03 -2.39 -12.54
CA ASP A 32 -6.92 -3.36 -11.88
C ASP A 32 -6.21 -4.17 -10.79
N ASP A 33 -4.94 -4.53 -11.00
CA ASP A 33 -4.13 -5.30 -10.04
C ASP A 33 -3.81 -4.46 -8.79
N ASP A 34 -3.53 -3.17 -8.98
CA ASP A 34 -3.36 -2.23 -7.88
C ASP A 34 -4.65 -2.14 -7.06
N LEU A 35 -5.82 -2.04 -7.71
CA LEU A 35 -7.12 -2.01 -7.02
C LEU A 35 -7.43 -3.34 -6.28
N GLN A 36 -6.93 -4.48 -6.78
CA GLN A 36 -7.06 -5.76 -6.09
C GLN A 36 -6.27 -5.82 -4.78
N THR A 37 -5.13 -5.15 -4.72
CA THR A 37 -4.23 -5.16 -3.56
C THR A 37 -4.41 -3.96 -2.63
N MET A 38 -5.10 -2.91 -3.11
CA MET A 38 -5.33 -1.66 -2.40
C MET A 38 -6.03 -1.85 -1.05
N ASP A 39 -5.44 -1.28 0.00
CA ASP A 39 -6.00 -1.28 1.35
C ASP A 39 -6.60 0.07 1.75
N ARG A 40 -7.08 0.15 3.00
CA ARG A 40 -7.70 1.38 3.52
C ARG A 40 -6.69 2.52 3.70
N ASP A 41 -5.46 2.21 4.09
CA ASP A 41 -4.41 3.20 4.30
C ASP A 41 -3.99 3.79 2.93
N ASP A 42 -4.01 2.99 1.86
CA ASP A 42 -3.76 3.44 0.49
C ASP A 42 -4.82 4.42 0.01
N ILE A 43 -6.11 4.13 0.26
CA ILE A 43 -7.23 5.03 -0.07
C ILE A 43 -7.14 6.36 0.70
N GLU A 44 -6.79 6.30 1.98
CA GLU A 44 -6.57 7.51 2.78
C GLU A 44 -5.37 8.33 2.27
N HIS A 45 -4.36 7.67 1.71
CA HIS A 45 -3.20 8.33 1.12
C HIS A 45 -3.50 8.94 -0.25
N LEU A 46 -4.22 8.19 -1.09
CA LEU A 46 -4.59 8.56 -2.45
C LEU A 46 -5.56 9.75 -2.44
N PHE A 47 -6.53 9.74 -1.53
CA PHE A 47 -7.55 10.78 -1.40
C PHE A 47 -7.37 11.61 -0.13
N LYS A 48 -6.11 11.95 0.17
CA LYS A 48 -5.79 12.95 1.22
C LYS A 48 -6.65 14.20 1.04
N ASN A 49 -6.84 14.93 2.14
CA ASN A 49 -7.69 16.12 2.20
C ASN A 49 -7.34 17.21 1.17
N GLU A 50 -6.18 17.11 0.50
CA GLU A 50 -5.75 17.99 -0.60
C GLU A 50 -6.75 18.03 -1.76
N TYR A 51 -7.53 16.96 -1.98
CA TYR A 51 -8.54 16.91 -3.04
C TYR A 51 -9.96 17.21 -2.58
N GLY A 52 -10.16 17.61 -1.31
CA GLY A 52 -11.48 17.97 -0.78
C GLY A 52 -12.46 16.81 -0.60
N PHE A 53 -12.04 15.56 -0.76
CA PHE A 53 -12.94 14.41 -0.55
C PHE A 53 -13.32 14.24 0.92
N THR A 54 -14.61 14.02 1.13
CA THR A 54 -15.14 13.78 2.48
C THR A 54 -14.81 12.35 2.95
N PHE A 55 -14.97 12.10 4.25
CA PHE A 55 -14.92 10.74 4.78
C PHE A 55 -15.97 9.83 4.12
N GLY A 56 -17.14 10.38 3.76
CA GLY A 56 -18.20 9.64 3.07
C GLY A 56 -17.76 9.15 1.69
N ASP A 57 -17.04 9.98 0.93
CA ASP A 57 -16.55 9.62 -0.40
C ASP A 57 -15.51 8.50 -0.33
N ARG A 58 -14.52 8.64 0.57
CA ARG A 58 -13.52 7.59 0.82
C ARG A 58 -14.17 6.28 1.27
N LYS A 59 -15.20 6.35 2.12
CA LYS A 59 -15.96 5.17 2.57
C LYS A 59 -16.72 4.51 1.42
N ARG A 60 -17.35 5.28 0.53
CA ARG A 60 -18.01 4.77 -0.67
C ARG A 60 -17.02 4.07 -1.59
N PHE A 61 -15.89 4.71 -1.85
CA PHE A 61 -14.80 4.12 -2.63
C PHE A 61 -14.31 2.80 -2.05
N TRP A 62 -14.01 2.76 -0.75
CA TRP A 62 -13.59 1.53 -0.08
C TRP A 62 -14.60 0.39 -0.19
N ASN A 63 -15.90 0.70 -0.06
CA ASN A 63 -16.94 -0.31 -0.21
C ASN A 63 -17.03 -0.83 -1.65
N ALA A 64 -16.81 0.02 -2.66
CA ALA A 64 -16.77 -0.39 -4.06
C ALA A 64 -15.58 -1.32 -4.31
N ILE A 65 -14.38 -0.96 -3.83
CA ILE A 65 -13.17 -1.78 -3.95
C ILE A 65 -13.32 -3.15 -3.27
N LYS A 66 -13.92 -3.20 -2.07
CA LYS A 66 -14.19 -4.49 -1.41
C LYS A 66 -15.10 -5.40 -2.22
N LYS A 67 -16.12 -4.83 -2.88
CA LYS A 67 -17.00 -5.62 -3.74
C LYS A 67 -16.27 -6.09 -5.00
N PHE A 68 -15.49 -5.22 -5.62
CA PHE A 68 -14.64 -5.55 -6.77
C PHE A 68 -13.71 -6.73 -6.44
N GLN A 69 -12.95 -6.64 -5.34
CA GLN A 69 -12.06 -7.70 -4.85
C GLN A 69 -12.79 -9.02 -4.55
N SER A 70 -14.05 -8.96 -4.10
CA SER A 70 -14.86 -10.15 -3.81
C SER A 70 -15.33 -10.84 -5.09
N VAL A 71 -15.70 -10.08 -6.13
CA VAL A 71 -16.14 -10.62 -7.42
C VAL A 71 -14.97 -11.32 -8.12
N ASN A 72 -13.80 -10.70 -8.19
CA ASN A 72 -12.64 -11.30 -8.86
C ASN A 72 -12.17 -12.59 -8.16
N LYS A 73 -12.15 -12.60 -6.81
CA LYS A 73 -11.82 -13.82 -6.06
C LYS A 73 -12.74 -14.99 -6.38
N LYS A 74 -14.04 -14.74 -6.63
CA LYS A 74 -14.98 -15.81 -7.01
C LYS A 74 -14.71 -16.32 -8.41
N ASN A 75 -14.38 -15.43 -9.34
CA ASN A 75 -14.06 -15.81 -10.70
C ASN A 75 -12.78 -16.65 -10.74
N ASP A 76 -11.75 -16.28 -9.97
CA ASP A 76 -10.53 -17.08 -9.86
C ASP A 76 -10.82 -18.49 -9.33
N ILE A 77 -11.69 -18.64 -8.33
CA ILE A 77 -12.09 -19.96 -7.80
C ILE A 77 -12.76 -20.81 -8.88
N ILE A 78 -13.66 -20.21 -9.68
CA ILE A 78 -14.37 -20.92 -10.76
C ILE A 78 -13.40 -21.35 -11.87
N TYR A 79 -12.41 -20.51 -12.22
CA TYR A 79 -11.39 -20.86 -13.21
C TYR A 79 -10.44 -21.98 -12.73
N VAL A 80 -10.10 -22.01 -11.44
CA VAL A 80 -9.29 -23.12 -10.88
C VAL A 80 -10.10 -24.42 -10.85
N GLU A 81 -11.37 -24.37 -10.45
CA GLU A 81 -12.23 -25.56 -10.33
C GLU A 81 -12.58 -26.17 -11.70
N THR A 82 -12.72 -25.35 -12.74
CA THR A 82 -12.95 -25.81 -14.12
C THR A 82 -11.69 -26.37 -14.80
N GLN A 83 -10.49 -25.98 -14.38
CA GLN A 83 -9.25 -26.60 -14.86
C GLN A 83 -8.97 -27.96 -14.19
N THR A 84 -9.40 -28.16 -12.94
CA THR A 84 -9.18 -29.44 -12.23
C THR A 84 -10.09 -30.58 -12.67
N HIS A 85 -11.14 -30.33 -13.46
CA HIS A 85 -12.12 -31.35 -13.85
C HIS A 85 -12.07 -31.79 -15.32
N ASN A 86 -11.13 -31.28 -16.12
CA ASN A 86 -11.02 -31.59 -17.56
C ASN A 86 -9.90 -32.57 -17.93
N GLU A 87 -9.27 -33.26 -16.97
CA GLU A 87 -8.50 -34.47 -17.29
C GLU A 87 -9.45 -35.66 -17.40
N THR A 88 -10.07 -35.83 -18.58
CA THR A 88 -10.76 -37.07 -18.97
C THR A 88 -9.92 -37.76 -20.04
N PRO A 89 -9.74 -39.09 -19.95
CA PRO A 89 -8.70 -39.82 -20.68
C PRO A 89 -9.03 -39.98 -22.16
N ASP A 90 -7.96 -40.09 -22.96
CA ASP A 90 -7.94 -40.50 -24.36
C ASP A 90 -9.07 -41.48 -24.69
N LEU A 91 -10.01 -41.03 -25.53
CA LEU A 91 -10.85 -41.91 -26.35
C LEU A 91 -11.33 -41.14 -27.59
N TYR A 92 -10.88 -41.66 -28.72
CA TYR A 92 -11.26 -41.40 -30.11
C TYR A 92 -12.75 -41.09 -30.32
N GLU A 93 -13.10 -40.22 -31.28
CA GLU A 93 -13.60 -40.64 -32.61
C GLU A 93 -13.97 -39.43 -33.51
N ILE A 94 -13.76 -39.67 -34.79
CA ILE A 94 -13.98 -38.83 -35.96
C ILE A 94 -15.47 -38.73 -36.27
N ILE A 95 -16.03 -37.53 -36.44
CA ILE A 95 -17.19 -37.29 -37.32
C ILE A 95 -17.02 -35.92 -38.00
N ASP A 96 -16.80 -35.96 -39.30
CA ASP A 96 -17.08 -34.88 -40.26
C ASP A 96 -18.59 -34.70 -40.36
N ASP A 97 -19.10 -33.47 -40.23
CA ASP A 97 -20.33 -33.06 -40.91
C ASP A 97 -20.52 -31.53 -40.99
N GLU A 98 -21.20 -31.15 -42.06
CA GLU A 98 -21.36 -29.87 -42.77
C GLU A 98 -21.74 -28.58 -42.01
N PRO A 99 -21.52 -27.40 -42.65
CA PRO A 99 -21.89 -26.10 -42.11
C PRO A 99 -23.38 -25.79 -42.35
N THR A 100 -24.10 -25.40 -41.30
CA THR A 100 -25.46 -24.87 -41.42
C THR A 100 -25.46 -23.35 -41.28
N ASP A 101 -25.87 -22.68 -42.36
CA ASP A 101 -26.19 -21.25 -42.45
C ASP A 101 -27.25 -20.85 -41.40
N TYR A 102 -26.89 -19.96 -40.49
CA TYR A 102 -27.85 -19.26 -39.63
C TYR A 102 -27.90 -17.77 -40.01
N GLN A 103 -29.01 -17.41 -40.65
CA GLN A 103 -29.39 -16.02 -40.91
C GLN A 103 -29.67 -15.27 -39.61
N LEU A 104 -28.91 -14.20 -39.38
CA LEU A 104 -29.02 -13.29 -38.25
C LEU A 104 -30.01 -12.15 -38.59
N THR A 105 -31.30 -12.31 -38.28
CA THR A 105 -32.28 -11.23 -38.41
C THR A 105 -32.12 -10.23 -37.26
N GLN A 106 -31.60 -9.04 -37.58
CA GLN A 106 -31.53 -7.88 -36.69
C GLN A 106 -32.88 -7.17 -36.59
N HIS A 107 -33.45 -7.10 -35.39
CA HIS A 107 -34.52 -6.17 -35.06
C HIS A 107 -33.99 -5.07 -34.14
N TYR A 108 -33.53 -3.96 -34.74
CA TYR A 108 -33.25 -2.72 -34.01
C TYR A 108 -34.55 -2.01 -33.66
N ARG A 109 -34.80 -1.83 -32.36
CA ARG A 109 -35.85 -0.97 -31.81
C ARG A 109 -35.23 0.39 -31.50
N PRO A 110 -35.66 1.51 -32.11
CA PRO A 110 -35.16 2.83 -31.74
C PRO A 110 -35.74 3.26 -30.39
N LEU A 111 -34.85 3.60 -29.44
CA LEU A 111 -35.23 4.19 -28.16
C LEU A 111 -35.50 5.69 -28.35
N SER A 112 -36.68 6.08 -27.87
CA SER A 112 -37.20 7.44 -27.78
C SER A 112 -36.29 8.33 -26.95
N VAL A 113 -35.86 9.45 -27.53
CA VAL A 113 -35.09 10.51 -26.87
C VAL A 113 -36.07 11.43 -26.15
N SER A 114 -35.99 11.51 -24.82
CA SER A 114 -36.70 12.54 -24.04
C SER A 114 -35.72 13.63 -23.58
N PRO A 115 -36.19 14.88 -23.42
CA PRO A 115 -35.32 16.06 -23.38
C PRO A 115 -34.69 16.28 -21.99
N LEU A 116 -33.48 16.85 -22.00
CA LEU A 116 -32.76 17.32 -20.80
C LEU A 116 -33.55 18.41 -20.06
N PRO A 117 -33.61 18.36 -18.72
CA PRO A 117 -33.96 19.53 -17.94
C PRO A 117 -32.75 20.48 -17.78
N SER A 118 -33.09 21.74 -17.98
CA SER A 118 -32.35 22.98 -17.88
C SER A 118 -31.47 23.18 -16.63
N SER A 119 -30.31 23.78 -16.88
CA SER A 119 -29.26 24.21 -15.95
C SER A 119 -29.76 25.06 -14.77
N PRO A 120 -29.21 24.88 -13.55
CA PRO A 120 -29.34 25.86 -12.48
C PRO A 120 -28.28 26.95 -12.56
N LYS A 121 -28.71 28.12 -12.09
CA LYS A 121 -28.08 29.44 -12.13
C LYS A 121 -26.76 29.51 -11.36
N ARG A 122 -25.83 30.21 -12.00
CA ARG A 122 -24.60 30.84 -11.51
C ARG A 122 -24.89 31.64 -10.22
N LEU A 123 -24.21 31.31 -9.12
CA LEU A 123 -24.06 32.19 -7.97
C LEU A 123 -22.60 32.65 -7.91
N SER A 124 -22.46 33.97 -7.85
CA SER A 124 -21.25 34.78 -7.87
C SER A 124 -20.40 34.59 -6.63
N SER A 125 -19.12 34.30 -6.85
CA SER A 125 -18.05 34.38 -5.87
C SER A 125 -17.63 35.85 -5.67
N THR A 126 -17.69 36.33 -4.43
CA THR A 126 -16.99 37.55 -4.00
C THR A 126 -15.98 37.11 -2.96
N THR A 127 -14.72 36.97 -3.36
CA THR A 127 -13.59 36.77 -2.46
C THR A 127 -12.87 38.11 -2.32
N VAL A 128 -12.96 38.68 -1.13
CA VAL A 128 -12.15 39.83 -0.69
C VAL A 128 -10.74 39.29 -0.45
N TYR A 129 -9.76 39.80 -1.20
CA TYR A 129 -8.35 39.58 -0.92
C TYR A 129 -7.89 40.65 0.05
N ASP A 130 -7.56 40.24 1.27
CA ASP A 130 -6.77 41.06 2.20
C ASP A 130 -5.30 40.98 1.81
N HIS A 131 -4.72 42.17 1.76
CA HIS A 131 -3.35 42.53 1.45
C HIS A 131 -2.49 42.21 2.67
N PHE A 132 -1.47 41.34 2.54
CA PHE A 132 -0.41 41.21 3.52
C PHE A 132 0.91 41.56 2.84
N ASP A 133 1.53 42.62 3.36
CA ASP A 133 2.78 43.19 2.92
C ASP A 133 3.97 42.26 3.19
N ASP A 134 4.84 42.18 2.17
CA ASP A 134 6.18 41.61 2.21
C ASP A 134 7.15 42.63 2.83
N GLU A 135 7.77 42.29 3.95
CA GLU A 135 9.09 42.83 4.34
C GLU A 135 9.96 41.67 4.87
N ILE A 136 10.87 41.18 4.02
CA ILE A 136 12.00 40.35 4.46
C ILE A 136 13.25 41.17 4.23
N GLU A 137 13.78 41.71 5.33
CA GLU A 137 15.10 42.31 5.39
C GLU A 137 16.17 41.23 5.19
N THR A 138 16.99 41.46 4.16
CA THR A 138 18.28 40.81 3.94
C THR A 138 19.31 41.34 4.95
N SER A 139 19.98 40.46 5.69
CA SER A 139 21.30 40.78 6.25
C SER A 139 22.30 39.65 5.98
N THR A 140 23.23 39.98 5.10
CA THR A 140 24.54 39.37 4.86
C THR A 140 25.48 39.68 6.01
N VAL A 141 26.16 38.66 6.55
CA VAL A 141 27.47 38.81 7.19
C VAL A 141 28.35 37.64 6.79
N GLU A 142 29.53 38.00 6.30
CA GLU A 142 30.60 37.14 5.78
C GLU A 142 31.46 36.53 6.90
N ASP A 143 32.23 35.54 6.48
CA ASP A 143 33.57 35.16 6.93
C ASP A 143 33.81 34.64 8.36
N SER A 144 34.24 33.37 8.44
CA SER A 144 35.62 33.06 8.83
C SER A 144 35.95 31.58 8.65
N SER A 145 37.05 31.35 7.93
CA SER A 145 37.79 30.10 7.75
C SER A 145 38.42 29.58 9.05
N SER A 146 38.44 28.25 9.23
CA SER A 146 39.64 27.58 9.75
C SER A 146 39.72 26.15 9.23
N GLU A 147 40.80 25.88 8.50
CA GLU A 147 41.29 24.56 8.14
C GLU A 147 41.71 23.81 9.41
N ASN A 148 41.40 22.51 9.47
CA ASN A 148 42.31 21.50 10.00
C ASN A 148 41.95 20.15 9.38
N ASN A 149 42.96 19.55 8.76
CA ASN A 149 42.99 18.19 8.27
C ASN A 149 42.81 17.21 9.44
N ASP A 150 42.06 16.13 9.23
CA ASP A 150 42.56 14.79 9.59
C ASP A 150 41.79 13.69 8.84
N ASP A 151 42.61 12.75 8.37
CA ASP A 151 42.32 11.67 7.46
C ASP A 151 41.46 10.54 8.05
N ASN A 152 40.87 9.80 7.09
CA ASN A 152 40.51 8.38 7.13
C ASN A 152 39.10 7.94 7.57
N LEU A 153 38.49 7.21 6.62
CA LEU A 153 37.43 6.22 6.75
C LEU A 153 35.97 6.68 6.60
N ARG A 154 35.63 7.27 5.44
CA ARG A 154 34.24 7.28 4.94
C ARG A 154 34.11 6.45 3.66
N ARG A 155 33.75 5.18 3.86
CA ARG A 155 33.21 4.29 2.83
C ARG A 155 31.92 4.92 2.29
N ALA A 156 31.85 5.08 0.97
CA ALA A 156 30.79 5.74 0.24
C ALA A 156 29.38 5.23 0.62
N THR A 157 28.63 6.04 1.36
CA THR A 157 27.18 5.95 1.43
C THR A 157 26.62 6.88 0.37
N THR A 158 26.33 6.31 -0.79
CA THR A 158 25.54 6.96 -1.85
C THR A 158 24.14 7.23 -1.29
N SER A 159 23.97 8.40 -0.66
CA SER A 159 22.68 8.84 -0.14
C SER A 159 21.76 9.18 -1.31
N LEU A 160 20.83 8.29 -1.60
CA LEU A 160 19.76 8.52 -2.57
C LEU A 160 18.92 9.74 -2.12
N PRO A 161 18.84 10.83 -2.93
CA PRO A 161 18.20 12.09 -2.56
C PRO A 161 16.68 11.98 -2.34
N VAL A 162 16.07 10.88 -2.78
CA VAL A 162 14.64 10.59 -2.62
C VAL A 162 14.29 10.36 -1.14
N TYR A 163 15.23 9.87 -0.31
CA TYR A 163 14.93 9.44 1.07
C TYR A 163 14.83 10.60 2.08
N ASP A 164 15.57 11.68 1.86
CA ASP A 164 15.59 12.84 2.79
C ASP A 164 14.26 13.61 2.76
N GLN A 165 13.55 13.58 1.63
CA GLN A 165 12.20 14.16 1.47
C GLN A 165 11.13 13.41 2.29
N PHE A 166 11.24 12.08 2.39
CA PHE A 166 10.31 11.25 3.19
C PHE A 166 10.52 11.43 4.69
N ALA A 167 11.77 11.51 5.15
CA ALA A 167 12.08 11.78 6.56
C ALA A 167 11.55 13.14 7.04
N LYS A 168 11.58 14.16 6.16
CA LYS A 168 11.02 15.49 6.40
C LYS A 168 9.49 15.50 6.47
N GLN A 169 8.79 14.65 5.70
CA GLN A 169 7.31 14.55 5.76
C GLN A 169 6.79 13.91 7.05
N LEU A 170 7.54 12.98 7.66
CA LEU A 170 7.18 12.35 8.94
C LEU A 170 7.26 13.33 10.13
N ARG A 171 8.20 14.28 10.09
CA ARG A 171 8.37 15.30 11.15
C ARG A 171 7.25 16.35 11.21
N ARG A 172 6.41 16.45 10.17
CA ARG A 172 5.40 17.52 10.04
C ARG A 172 4.02 17.18 10.60
N ARG A 173 3.80 16.01 11.22
CA ARG A 173 2.48 15.63 11.75
C ARG A 173 2.50 15.43 13.28
N LYS A 174 1.78 16.33 13.96
CA LYS A 174 1.30 16.36 15.36
C LYS A 174 2.26 16.86 16.44
N GLY A 175 1.84 17.95 17.08
CA GLY A 175 2.43 18.56 18.28
C GLY A 175 2.26 17.76 19.57
N GLU A 176 2.74 16.53 19.57
CA GLU A 176 3.27 15.88 20.77
C GLU A 176 4.56 15.19 20.34
N ASN A 177 5.65 15.46 21.05
CA ASN A 177 7.02 15.03 20.76
C ASN A 177 7.18 13.49 20.77
N PHE A 178 6.64 12.78 19.78
CA PHE A 178 7.03 11.41 19.47
C PHE A 178 7.94 11.43 18.25
N ILE A 179 9.16 11.92 18.48
CA ILE A 179 10.31 11.56 17.65
C ILE A 179 10.57 10.09 17.98
N PHE A 180 9.95 9.16 17.25
CA PHE A 180 10.42 7.79 17.30
C PHE A 180 11.74 7.78 16.52
N GLU A 181 12.82 8.01 17.24
CA GLU A 181 14.15 7.73 16.73
C GLU A 181 14.16 6.26 16.31
N TYR A 182 14.65 6.04 15.10
CA TYR A 182 15.10 4.75 14.61
C TYR A 182 15.68 3.96 15.79
N PRO A 183 15.36 2.67 15.98
CA PRO A 183 16.27 1.88 16.79
C PRO A 183 17.65 2.01 16.15
N VAL A 184 18.55 2.73 16.83
CA VAL A 184 19.95 2.94 16.40
C VAL A 184 20.62 1.58 16.21
N GLU A 185 20.15 0.60 16.96
CA GLU A 185 20.62 -0.77 16.97
C GLU A 185 19.48 -1.71 16.58
N LEU A 186 19.66 -2.41 15.47
CA LEU A 186 18.92 -3.63 15.13
C LEU A 186 19.37 -4.78 16.04
N PRO A 187 18.56 -5.84 16.21
CA PRO A 187 19.04 -7.05 16.86
C PRO A 187 20.28 -7.61 16.14
N LEU A 188 21.17 -8.21 16.93
CA LEU A 188 22.14 -9.14 16.40
C LEU A 188 21.39 -10.40 15.98
N PHE A 189 21.33 -10.62 14.67
CA PHE A 189 20.70 -11.80 14.10
C PHE A 189 21.62 -13.02 14.23
N SER A 190 21.05 -14.22 14.13
CA SER A 190 21.85 -15.44 14.05
C SER A 190 22.77 -15.42 12.83
N PRO A 191 23.90 -16.16 12.86
CA PRO A 191 24.86 -16.17 11.75
C PRO A 191 24.24 -16.54 10.40
N ASN A 192 23.22 -17.42 10.40
CA ASN A 192 22.53 -17.84 9.18
C ASN A 192 21.70 -16.70 8.58
N VAL A 193 20.90 -16.03 9.42
CA VAL A 193 20.10 -14.88 9.02
C VAL A 193 21.00 -13.73 8.55
N GLN A 194 22.08 -13.46 9.27
CA GLN A 194 23.02 -12.40 8.90
C GLN A 194 23.71 -12.69 7.56
N LYS A 195 24.18 -13.92 7.35
CA LYS A 195 24.73 -14.35 6.06
C LYS A 195 23.70 -14.25 4.93
N ALA A 196 22.44 -14.60 5.19
CA ALA A 196 21.35 -14.50 4.22
C ALA A 196 21.00 -13.04 3.88
N LEU A 197 21.00 -12.14 4.87
CA LEU A 197 20.81 -10.70 4.67
C LEU A 197 21.95 -10.08 3.84
N GLU A 198 23.20 -10.45 4.13
CA GLU A 198 24.38 -10.00 3.37
C GLU A 198 24.41 -10.55 1.94
N ALA A 199 23.99 -11.81 1.76
CA ALA A 199 23.87 -12.44 0.45
C ALA A 199 22.61 -12.03 -0.33
N ASN A 200 21.76 -11.18 0.24
CA ASN A 200 20.50 -10.72 -0.35
C ASN A 200 19.50 -11.88 -0.66
N ASN A 201 19.61 -13.02 0.02
CA ASN A 201 18.75 -14.20 -0.12
C ASN A 201 18.08 -14.56 1.22
N ILE A 202 17.22 -13.67 1.71
CA ILE A 202 16.58 -13.83 3.01
C ILE A 202 15.35 -14.74 3.01
N GLN A 203 14.90 -15.21 1.85
CA GLN A 203 13.62 -15.93 1.73
C GLN A 203 13.64 -17.29 2.44
N GLU A 204 14.77 -18.01 2.38
CA GLU A 204 14.95 -19.29 3.07
C GLU A 204 14.93 -19.13 4.59
N GLU A 205 15.51 -18.04 5.09
CA GLU A 205 15.61 -17.73 6.52
C GLU A 205 14.54 -16.75 7.01
N TRP A 206 13.49 -16.51 6.21
CA TRP A 206 12.46 -15.51 6.53
C TRP A 206 11.76 -15.79 7.85
N SER A 207 11.44 -17.06 8.09
CA SER A 207 10.75 -17.46 9.32
C SER A 207 11.65 -17.27 10.56
N THR A 208 12.95 -17.50 10.42
CA THR A 208 13.96 -17.32 11.47
C THR A 208 14.14 -15.83 11.77
N LEU A 209 14.30 -15.01 10.73
CA LEU A 209 14.37 -13.55 10.81
C LEU A 209 13.20 -12.96 11.61
N ILE A 210 11.96 -13.33 11.25
CA ILE A 210 10.76 -12.79 11.89
C ILE A 210 10.69 -13.19 13.37
N LYS A 211 11.07 -14.42 13.72
CA LYS A 211 11.10 -14.89 15.12
C LYS A 211 12.13 -14.14 15.95
N GLU A 212 13.37 -14.01 15.46
CA GLU A 212 14.43 -13.29 16.17
C GLU A 212 14.07 -11.81 16.37
N LEU A 213 13.51 -11.19 15.32
CA LEU A 213 13.05 -9.80 15.39
C LEU A 213 11.89 -9.64 16.36
N ALA A 214 10.92 -10.56 16.36
CA ALA A 214 9.81 -10.57 17.32
C ALA A 214 10.30 -10.75 18.76
N GLN A 215 11.24 -11.66 18.99
CA GLN A 215 11.84 -11.89 20.31
C GLN A 215 12.57 -10.64 20.81
N TRP A 216 13.39 -10.01 19.97
CA TRP A 216 14.08 -8.77 20.32
C TRP A 216 13.11 -7.64 20.68
N ILE A 217 12.04 -7.47 19.91
CA ILE A 217 10.98 -6.50 20.23
C ILE A 217 10.31 -6.87 21.56
N GLY A 218 10.03 -8.14 21.79
CA GLY A 218 9.41 -8.62 23.03
C GLY A 218 10.27 -8.34 24.27
N VAL A 219 11.60 -8.42 24.15
CA VAL A 219 12.54 -8.10 25.23
C VAL A 219 12.68 -6.59 25.44
N LYS A 220 12.79 -5.83 24.34
CA LYS A 220 13.03 -4.38 24.39
C LYS A 220 11.78 -3.58 24.79
N ALA A 221 10.60 -4.06 24.40
CA ALA A 221 9.35 -3.35 24.62
C ALA A 221 8.73 -3.73 25.98
N LYS A 222 8.79 -2.81 26.95
CA LYS A 222 8.06 -2.94 28.23
C LYS A 222 6.54 -3.00 28.04
N ASN A 223 6.05 -2.46 26.93
CA ASN A 223 4.64 -2.38 26.56
C ASN A 223 4.42 -2.97 25.16
N PRO A 224 3.21 -3.42 24.84
CA PRO A 224 2.90 -3.85 23.49
C PRO A 224 3.20 -2.73 22.48
N PRO A 225 4.07 -2.96 21.48
CA PRO A 225 4.46 -1.90 20.58
C PRO A 225 3.28 -1.35 19.78
N LYS A 226 3.28 -0.04 19.55
CA LYS A 226 2.26 0.64 18.73
C LYS A 226 2.47 0.33 17.25
N LYS A 227 1.40 0.48 16.43
CA LYS A 227 1.46 0.26 14.96
C LYS A 227 2.62 1.04 14.30
N CYS A 228 2.86 2.28 14.73
CA CYS A 228 3.92 3.13 14.20
C CYS A 228 5.33 2.60 14.49
N GLU A 229 5.54 1.91 15.62
CA GLU A 229 6.85 1.38 16.01
C GLU A 229 7.26 0.20 15.12
N TYR A 230 6.30 -0.67 14.78
CA TYR A 230 6.53 -1.73 13.81
C TYR A 230 6.89 -1.21 12.43
N GLN A 231 6.21 -0.13 12.00
CA GLN A 231 6.50 0.51 10.72
C GLN A 231 7.91 1.09 10.71
N ALA A 232 8.33 1.75 11.79
CA ALA A 232 9.68 2.29 11.93
C ALA A 232 10.75 1.18 11.89
N ILE A 233 10.52 0.07 12.60
CA ILE A 233 11.43 -1.09 12.57
C ILE A 233 11.49 -1.69 11.16
N GLY A 234 10.36 -1.87 10.50
CA GLY A 234 10.33 -2.42 9.15
C GLY A 234 11.04 -1.53 8.13
N GLN A 235 10.84 -0.21 8.22
CA GLN A 235 11.58 0.77 7.41
C GLN A 235 13.08 0.73 7.70
N THR A 236 13.45 0.57 8.97
CA THR A 236 14.84 0.44 9.41
C THR A 236 15.53 -0.75 8.80
N LEU A 237 14.90 -1.90 8.92
CA LEU A 237 15.43 -3.13 8.40
C LEU A 237 15.50 -3.09 6.87
N PHE A 238 14.48 -2.56 6.20
CA PHE A 238 14.49 -2.44 4.74
C PHE A 238 15.57 -1.48 4.22
N LYS A 239 15.82 -0.38 4.92
CA LYS A 239 16.88 0.57 4.54
C LYS A 239 18.27 -0.06 4.62
N LEU A 240 18.48 -0.93 5.60
CA LEU A 240 19.76 -1.63 5.80
C LEU A 240 19.87 -2.88 4.92
N TYR A 241 18.77 -3.59 4.72
CA TYR A 241 18.69 -4.84 3.98
C TYR A 241 17.48 -4.84 3.03
N PRO A 242 17.64 -4.34 1.79
CA PRO A 242 16.55 -4.25 0.83
C PRO A 242 15.89 -5.59 0.46
N CYS A 243 16.60 -6.72 0.56
CA CYS A 243 16.01 -8.07 0.39
C CYS A 243 14.82 -8.36 1.32
N THR A 244 14.67 -7.60 2.40
CA THR A 244 13.54 -7.76 3.32
C THR A 244 12.23 -7.15 2.80
N GLY A 245 12.30 -6.39 1.69
CA GLY A 245 11.15 -5.79 1.04
C GLY A 245 10.47 -6.70 0.02
N ARG A 246 9.25 -6.34 -0.36
CA ARG A 246 8.54 -6.85 -1.54
C ARG A 246 8.19 -5.71 -2.49
N ASP A 247 7.87 -6.04 -3.73
CA ASP A 247 7.38 -5.04 -4.68
C ASP A 247 6.13 -4.32 -4.18
N GLY A 248 6.03 -3.03 -4.46
CA GLY A 248 4.89 -2.19 -4.13
C GLY A 248 5.24 -0.91 -3.35
N PHE A 249 4.19 -0.14 -3.04
CA PHE A 249 4.32 1.20 -2.44
C PHE A 249 4.93 1.20 -1.02
N ARG A 250 4.78 0.10 -0.28
CA ARG A 250 5.34 -0.08 1.07
C ARG A 250 6.08 -1.42 1.15
N PRO A 251 7.33 -1.49 0.69
CA PRO A 251 8.05 -2.76 0.57
C PRO A 251 8.21 -3.49 1.90
N TRP A 252 8.33 -2.76 3.02
CA TRP A 252 8.42 -3.31 4.38
C TRP A 252 7.07 -3.72 5.02
N SER A 253 5.94 -3.49 4.34
CA SER A 253 4.61 -3.75 4.91
C SER A 253 4.37 -5.24 5.22
N TYR A 254 4.84 -6.12 4.34
CA TYR A 254 4.75 -7.56 4.52
C TYR A 254 5.51 -8.03 5.76
N LEU A 255 6.73 -7.53 5.96
CA LEU A 255 7.52 -7.78 7.16
C LEU A 255 6.76 -7.34 8.43
N CYS A 256 6.22 -6.12 8.44
CA CYS A 256 5.45 -5.62 9.57
C CYS A 256 4.24 -6.52 9.90
N LYS A 257 3.57 -7.04 8.86
CA LYS A 257 2.42 -7.96 9.00
C LYS A 257 2.84 -9.30 9.60
N CYS A 258 3.91 -9.91 9.10
CA CYS A 258 4.47 -11.15 9.62
C CYS A 258 4.85 -10.99 11.10
N LEU A 259 5.58 -9.93 11.41
CA LEU A 259 6.03 -9.62 12.76
C LEU A 259 4.87 -9.42 13.75
N THR A 260 3.85 -8.66 13.37
CA THR A 260 2.65 -8.44 14.20
C THR A 260 1.93 -9.77 14.51
N THR A 261 1.94 -10.68 13.53
CA THR A 261 1.30 -11.99 13.66
C THR A 261 2.05 -12.87 14.66
N ASP A 262 3.37 -12.95 14.58
CA ASP A 262 4.17 -13.77 15.51
C ASP A 262 4.18 -13.22 16.93
N LEU A 263 4.30 -11.90 17.12
CA LEU A 263 4.16 -11.28 18.44
C LEU A 263 2.80 -11.58 19.10
N ARG A 264 1.73 -11.65 18.30
CA ARG A 264 0.41 -12.02 18.79
C ARG A 264 0.37 -13.50 19.24
N LYS A 265 1.01 -14.40 18.49
CA LYS A 265 1.12 -15.82 18.88
C LYS A 265 1.88 -15.97 20.19
N ASP A 266 2.99 -15.26 20.37
CA ASP A 266 3.80 -15.35 21.58
C ASP A 266 3.05 -14.83 22.81
N ARG A 267 2.30 -13.73 22.68
CA ARG A 267 1.40 -13.27 23.76
C ARG A 267 0.34 -14.29 24.13
N LEU A 268 -0.26 -14.95 23.13
CA LEU A 268 -1.26 -15.99 23.38
C LEU A 268 -0.66 -17.19 24.10
N LYS A 269 0.56 -17.61 23.74
CA LYS A 269 1.30 -18.69 24.43
C LYS A 269 1.59 -18.31 25.88
N ASN A 270 2.13 -17.11 26.12
CA ASN A 270 2.47 -16.65 27.47
C ASN A 270 1.23 -16.54 28.37
N LYS A 271 0.08 -16.11 27.82
CA LYS A 271 -1.18 -16.06 28.57
C LYS A 271 -1.64 -17.45 29.03
N LYS A 272 -1.51 -18.48 28.17
CA LYS A 272 -1.84 -19.86 28.54
C LYS A 272 -0.96 -20.36 29.67
N LEU A 273 0.36 -20.16 29.56
CA LEU A 273 1.33 -20.56 30.60
C LEU A 273 1.04 -19.89 31.95
N THR A 274 0.76 -18.58 31.97
CA THR A 274 0.39 -17.89 33.23
C THR A 274 -0.92 -18.38 33.83
N THR A 275 -1.87 -18.83 33.00
CA THR A 275 -3.15 -19.35 33.48
C THR A 275 -2.98 -20.73 34.10
N GLU A 276 -2.16 -21.58 33.48
CA GLU A 276 -1.82 -22.92 34.00
C GLU A 276 -1.02 -22.84 35.31
N GLN A 277 -0.09 -21.89 35.42
CA GLN A 277 0.68 -21.68 36.65
C GLN A 277 -0.16 -21.13 37.81
N ASN A 278 -1.18 -20.32 37.54
CA ASN A 278 -2.08 -19.80 38.59
C ASN A 278 -3.18 -20.80 38.98
N ALA A 279 -3.34 -21.89 38.23
CA ALA A 279 -4.34 -22.93 38.48
C ALA A 279 -3.80 -24.12 39.32
N ASN A 280 -2.48 -24.19 39.52
CA ASN A 280 -1.78 -25.15 40.37
C ASN A 280 -1.37 -24.51 41.70
#